data_AF-A0A9X3QW90-F1
#
_entry.id   AF-A0A9X3QW90-F1
#
_cell.length_a   1.000
_cell.length_b   1.000
_cell.length_c   1.000
_cell.angle_alpha   90.00
_cell.angle_beta   90.00
_cell.angle_gamma   90.00
#
_symmetry.space_group_name_H-M   'P 1'
#
loop_
_entity.id
_entity.type
_entity.pdbx_description
1 polymer ?
#
loop_
_entity_poly.entity_id
_entity_poly.type
_entity_poly.pdbx_seq_one_letter_code
_entity_poly.pdbx_strand_id
1 'polypeptide(L)'
;MGIRKPALSVGEARRLAAARPIVHPIPALSSQNLAPSQLPERAGKEKRPAPPIAAKRRDNFDRQSMLTADALSSTAPPEKVQVFLSARPPAPEVSKIYDNLILQYSATKALQMILRRALADFENMLADGSFSTGPQSYPISKVVEKPIVVLTSRMFPVSLLEVARNHFDPLRLETARAFGHKLATAALASFFAEEKIRKER
;
A
#
# COMPACT_ATOMS: atom_id res chain seq x y z
N MET A 1 -8.83 -27.55 -32.85
CA MET A 1 -9.45 -28.43 -31.84
C MET A 1 -9.70 -27.63 -30.58
N GLY A 2 -10.96 -27.26 -30.30
CA GLY A 2 -11.31 -26.47 -29.10
C GLY A 2 -11.59 -27.37 -27.89
N ILE A 3 -10.95 -27.08 -26.75
CA ILE A 3 -11.18 -27.77 -25.47
C ILE A 3 -12.50 -27.25 -24.87
N ARG A 4 -13.49 -28.14 -24.68
CA ARG A 4 -14.76 -27.82 -24.01
C ARG A 4 -14.63 -28.05 -22.51
N LYS A 5 -14.98 -27.04 -21.70
CA LYS A 5 -15.08 -27.16 -20.24
C LYS A 5 -16.34 -27.95 -19.87
N PRO A 6 -16.27 -28.97 -19.00
CA PRO A 6 -17.46 -29.61 -18.47
C PRO A 6 -18.16 -28.67 -17.47
N ALA A 7 -19.46 -28.47 -17.65
CA ALA A 7 -20.31 -27.75 -16.70
C ALA A 7 -20.78 -28.74 -15.61
N LEU A 8 -20.08 -28.77 -14.48
CA LEU A 8 -20.49 -29.56 -13.33
C LEU A 8 -21.58 -28.83 -12.54
N SER A 9 -22.65 -29.55 -12.20
CA SER A 9 -23.72 -29.03 -11.34
C SER A 9 -23.25 -28.96 -9.89
N VAL A 10 -23.76 -27.98 -9.14
CA VAL A 10 -23.44 -27.74 -7.71
C VAL A 10 -23.64 -29.00 -6.86
N GLY A 11 -24.59 -29.87 -7.25
CA GLY A 11 -24.83 -31.15 -6.58
C GLY A 11 -23.69 -32.17 -6.71
N GLU A 12 -23.02 -32.22 -7.87
CA GLU A 12 -21.89 -33.14 -8.10
C GLU A 12 -20.61 -32.67 -7.39
N ALA A 13 -20.36 -31.36 -7.39
CA ALA A 13 -19.23 -30.78 -6.66
C ALA A 13 -19.31 -31.08 -5.15
N ARG A 14 -20.52 -31.04 -4.58
CA ARG A 14 -20.75 -31.36 -3.16
C ARG A 14 -20.52 -32.84 -2.84
N ARG A 15 -20.86 -33.75 -3.76
CA ARG A 15 -20.61 -35.19 -3.59
C ARG A 15 -19.12 -35.53 -3.63
N LEU A 16 -18.35 -34.90 -4.51
CA LEU A 16 -16.90 -35.10 -4.59
C LEU A 16 -16.15 -34.56 -3.37
N ALA A 17 -16.63 -33.46 -2.77
CA ALA A 17 -16.08 -32.95 -1.52
C ALA A 17 -16.32 -33.88 -0.32
N ALA A 18 -17.43 -34.62 -0.33
CA ALA A 18 -17.81 -35.54 0.76
C ALA A 18 -17.06 -36.88 0.73
N ALA A 19 -16.38 -37.23 -0.37
CA ALA A 19 -15.70 -38.51 -0.55
C ALA A 19 -14.22 -38.52 -0.12
N ARG A 20 -13.74 -37.49 0.57
CA ARG A 20 -12.35 -37.45 1.08
C ARG A 20 -12.26 -38.17 2.43
N PRO A 21 -11.45 -39.24 2.57
CA PRO A 21 -11.26 -39.91 3.85
C PRO A 21 -10.35 -39.06 4.77
N ILE A 22 -10.83 -38.85 5.99
CA ILE A 22 -10.13 -38.17 7.09
C ILE A 22 -9.25 -39.21 7.79
N VAL A 23 -7.95 -38.95 7.89
CA VAL A 23 -7.00 -39.68 8.75
C VAL A 23 -6.73 -38.81 9.99
N HIS A 24 -7.06 -39.34 11.18
CA HIS A 24 -6.78 -38.81 12.54
C HIS A 24 -6.15 -39.94 13.39
N PRO A 25 -5.33 -39.68 14.45
CA PRO A 25 -5.80 -39.29 15.82
C PRO A 25 -4.88 -38.26 16.57
N ILE A 26 -5.32 -37.25 17.38
CA ILE A 26 -6.00 -37.17 18.73
C ILE A 26 -5.05 -37.60 19.90
N PRO A 27 -4.92 -36.91 21.10
CA PRO A 27 -6.03 -36.49 21.99
C PRO A 27 -5.97 -35.21 22.90
N ALA A 28 -7.21 -34.75 23.19
CA ALA A 28 -7.85 -34.37 24.48
C ALA A 28 -7.48 -33.08 25.28
N LEU A 29 -8.48 -32.18 25.42
CA LEU A 29 -9.32 -31.96 26.63
C LEU A 29 -10.32 -30.81 26.30
N SER A 30 -11.60 -31.10 26.04
CA SER A 30 -12.77 -31.01 26.97
C SER A 30 -13.03 -29.58 27.49
N SER A 31 -14.24 -29.02 27.55
CA SER A 31 -15.62 -29.39 27.21
C SER A 31 -16.51 -28.15 27.43
N GLN A 32 -17.77 -28.22 26.95
CA GLN A 32 -18.97 -27.44 27.35
C GLN A 32 -19.23 -26.11 26.59
N ASN A 33 -20.41 -25.80 26.04
CA ASN A 33 -21.70 -26.50 25.90
C ASN A 33 -22.58 -25.76 24.86
N LEU A 34 -23.16 -26.54 23.93
CA LEU A 34 -24.57 -26.59 23.46
C LEU A 34 -25.46 -25.32 23.27
N ALA A 35 -25.65 -24.95 21.98
CA ALA A 35 -26.89 -25.06 21.16
C ALA A 35 -28.20 -24.23 21.52
N PRO A 36 -29.30 -24.27 20.72
CA PRO A 36 -29.87 -23.09 20.01
C PRO A 36 -31.39 -22.83 20.27
N SER A 37 -31.95 -21.71 19.80
CA SER A 37 -33.41 -21.52 19.62
C SER A 37 -33.70 -20.44 18.56
N GLN A 38 -34.23 -20.81 17.40
CA GLN A 38 -35.65 -20.98 17.04
C GLN A 38 -36.38 -19.65 16.77
N LEU A 39 -36.78 -19.51 15.50
CA LEU A 39 -37.76 -18.58 14.94
C LEU A 39 -39.12 -18.70 15.63
N PRO A 40 -39.95 -17.65 15.49
CA PRO A 40 -41.28 -17.92 14.94
C PRO A 40 -41.67 -17.00 13.78
N GLU A 41 -42.22 -17.63 12.74
CA GLU A 41 -43.21 -17.07 11.83
C GLU A 41 -44.48 -16.63 12.58
N ARG A 42 -45.06 -15.48 12.24
CA ARG A 42 -46.40 -15.44 11.59
C ARG A 42 -46.87 -14.02 11.26
N ALA A 43 -47.20 -13.88 9.98
CA ALA A 43 -48.43 -13.31 9.41
C ALA A 43 -48.83 -11.86 9.73
N GLY A 44 -48.77 -11.03 8.68
CA GLY A 44 -49.54 -9.78 8.54
C GLY A 44 -49.57 -9.29 7.09
N LYS A 45 -50.62 -9.68 6.36
CA LYS A 45 -51.17 -9.09 5.10
C LYS A 45 -51.22 -7.56 5.17
N GLU A 46 -51.25 -6.72 4.13
CA GLU A 46 -51.29 -6.75 2.66
C GLU A 46 -51.46 -5.26 2.24
N LYS A 47 -51.10 -4.92 0.98
CA LYS A 47 -51.60 -3.79 0.15
C LYS A 47 -50.59 -2.71 -0.24
N ARG A 48 -50.07 -2.92 -1.47
CA ARG A 48 -49.69 -1.91 -2.46
C ARG A 48 -50.92 -1.05 -2.80
N PRO A 49 -50.76 0.25 -3.10
CA PRO A 49 -50.76 0.65 -4.51
C PRO A 49 -49.82 1.85 -4.83
N ALA A 50 -49.51 2.01 -6.12
CA ALA A 50 -48.97 3.23 -6.75
C ALA A 50 -49.86 3.55 -7.99
N PRO A 51 -49.66 4.64 -8.75
CA PRO A 51 -49.44 6.07 -8.49
C PRO A 51 -50.59 6.94 -9.12
N PRO A 52 -50.51 8.28 -9.25
CA PRO A 52 -50.21 8.89 -10.57
C PRO A 52 -49.46 10.26 -10.54
N ILE A 53 -48.50 10.51 -11.45
CA ILE A 53 -48.53 11.39 -12.66
C ILE A 53 -48.38 12.91 -12.45
N ALA A 54 -47.29 13.43 -13.06
CA ALA A 54 -47.05 14.73 -13.69
C ALA A 54 -47.15 16.06 -12.90
N ALA A 55 -46.03 16.78 -12.86
CA ALA A 55 -45.99 18.21 -13.17
C ALA A 55 -44.65 18.59 -13.83
N LYS A 56 -44.72 19.00 -15.10
CA LYS A 56 -43.71 19.79 -15.81
C LYS A 56 -43.47 21.11 -15.06
N ARG A 57 -42.22 21.55 -14.90
CA ARG A 57 -41.83 22.94 -15.20
C ARG A 57 -40.40 22.97 -15.75
N ARG A 58 -40.31 23.41 -17.01
CA ARG A 58 -39.14 24.07 -17.57
C ARG A 58 -38.98 25.40 -16.83
N ASP A 59 -37.75 25.81 -16.54
CA ASP A 59 -37.32 27.11 -17.03
C ASP A 59 -35.80 27.21 -17.08
N ASN A 60 -35.33 27.48 -18.29
CA ASN A 60 -33.99 27.90 -18.61
C ASN A 60 -33.79 29.30 -18.03
N PHE A 61 -32.88 29.45 -17.07
CA PHE A 61 -32.15 30.70 -16.97
C PHE A 61 -30.77 30.49 -17.57
N ASP A 62 -30.71 30.95 -18.81
CA ASP A 62 -29.55 31.18 -19.65
C ASP A 62 -28.55 32.06 -18.88
N ARG A 63 -27.74 31.42 -18.04
CA ARG A 63 -26.65 32.05 -17.31
C ARG A 63 -25.52 32.19 -18.32
N GLN A 64 -25.56 33.29 -19.07
CA GLN A 64 -24.48 33.76 -19.92
C GLN A 64 -23.15 33.61 -19.16
N SER A 65 -22.41 32.57 -19.53
CA SER A 65 -21.05 32.34 -19.07
C SER A 65 -20.20 33.44 -19.69
N MET A 66 -19.88 34.46 -18.90
CA MET A 66 -18.74 35.28 -19.21
C MET A 66 -17.51 34.37 -19.14
N LEU A 67 -17.05 33.96 -20.32
CA LEU A 67 -15.75 33.36 -20.56
C LEU A 67 -14.68 34.37 -20.16
N THR A 68 -14.33 34.38 -18.88
CA THR A 68 -13.06 34.94 -18.42
C THR A 68 -11.96 34.03 -18.96
N ALA A 69 -11.12 34.59 -19.83
CA ALA A 69 -10.00 33.94 -20.50
C ALA A 69 -8.83 33.59 -19.56
N ASP A 70 -9.13 33.20 -18.32
CA ASP A 70 -8.17 32.92 -17.25
C ASP A 70 -8.25 31.45 -16.79
N ALA A 71 -8.61 30.56 -17.72
CA ALA A 71 -8.77 29.11 -17.48
C ALA A 71 -7.61 28.27 -18.06
N LEU A 72 -6.57 28.89 -18.63
CA LEU A 72 -5.43 28.17 -19.22
C LEU A 72 -4.28 27.90 -18.24
N SER A 73 -4.29 28.51 -17.05
CA SER A 73 -3.49 28.03 -15.92
C SER A 73 -4.32 27.09 -15.06
N SER A 74 -4.81 26.01 -15.68
CA SER A 74 -5.15 24.82 -14.91
C SER A 74 -3.83 24.19 -14.46
N THR A 75 -3.27 24.70 -13.36
CA THR A 75 -2.37 23.93 -12.51
C THR A 75 -3.18 22.79 -11.91
N ALA A 76 -3.49 21.79 -12.74
CA ALA A 76 -4.03 20.53 -12.29
C ALA A 76 -3.07 19.99 -11.22
N PRO A 77 -3.58 19.49 -10.08
CA PRO A 77 -2.72 18.95 -9.05
C PRO A 77 -1.84 17.86 -9.67
N PRO A 78 -0.53 17.83 -9.36
CA PRO A 78 0.38 16.89 -9.98
C PRO A 78 -0.13 15.47 -9.74
N GLU A 79 -0.20 14.68 -10.81
CA GLU A 79 -0.63 13.30 -10.75
C GLU A 79 0.26 12.54 -9.76
N LYS A 80 -0.35 11.88 -8.78
CA LYS A 80 0.37 11.10 -7.76
C LYS A 80 0.02 9.63 -7.87
N VAL A 81 1.05 8.79 -7.80
CA VAL A 81 0.93 7.33 -7.84
C VAL A 81 1.44 6.74 -6.53
N GLN A 82 0.76 5.69 -6.06
CA GLN A 82 1.18 4.96 -4.87
C GLN A 82 2.36 4.04 -5.20
N VAL A 83 3.47 4.19 -4.47
CA VAL A 83 4.65 3.34 -4.60
C VAL A 83 4.81 2.51 -3.33
N PHE A 84 4.98 1.20 -3.51
CA PHE A 84 5.31 0.28 -2.43
C PHE A 84 6.81 0.27 -2.20
N LEU A 85 7.21 0.37 -0.94
CA LEU A 85 8.58 0.58 -0.51
C LEU A 85 8.97 -0.50 0.48
N SER A 86 10.25 -0.90 0.44
CA SER A 86 10.78 -1.84 1.42
C SER A 86 12.20 -1.49 1.82
N ALA A 87 12.50 -1.58 3.11
CA ALA A 87 13.83 -1.27 3.64
C ALA A 87 14.20 -2.22 4.79
N ARG A 88 15.49 -2.37 5.03
CA ARG A 88 16.02 -3.15 6.16
C ARG A 88 16.51 -2.19 7.25
N PRO A 89 16.44 -2.56 8.53
CA PRO A 89 17.09 -1.79 9.58
C PRO A 89 18.59 -1.58 9.32
N PRO A 90 19.14 -0.41 9.67
CA PRO A 90 20.58 -0.21 9.60
C PRO A 90 21.33 -1.09 10.62
N ALA A 91 22.62 -1.29 10.41
CA ALA A 91 23.50 -1.84 11.43
C ALA A 91 23.62 -0.87 12.63
N PRO A 92 23.98 -1.38 13.82
CA PRO A 92 24.27 -0.51 14.96
C PRO A 92 25.28 0.58 14.60
N GLU A 93 25.15 1.76 15.21
CA GLU A 93 26.03 2.93 15.05
C GLU A 93 25.95 3.64 13.69
N VAL A 94 25.24 3.11 12.70
CA VAL A 94 25.01 3.79 11.41
C VAL A 94 24.13 5.02 11.59
N SER A 95 23.14 4.95 12.48
CA SER A 95 22.24 6.06 12.79
C SER A 95 21.95 6.09 14.28
N LYS A 96 22.41 7.16 14.95
CA LYS A 96 22.13 7.38 16.37
C LYS A 96 20.65 7.64 16.58
N ILE A 97 20.00 8.31 15.64
CA ILE A 97 18.55 8.53 15.67
C ILE A 97 17.83 7.18 15.68
N TYR A 98 18.22 6.24 14.82
CA TYR A 98 17.64 4.91 14.81
C TYR A 98 17.89 4.16 16.13
N ASP A 99 19.15 4.15 16.59
CA ASP A 99 19.55 3.46 17.82
C ASP A 99 18.79 4.00 19.05
N ASN A 100 18.52 5.30 19.10
CA ASN A 100 17.70 5.91 20.16
C ASN A 100 16.21 5.55 20.02
N LEU A 101 15.68 5.52 18.80
CA LEU A 101 14.26 5.20 18.57
C LEU A 101 13.91 3.76 18.93
N ILE A 102 14.83 2.80 18.73
CA ILE A 102 14.58 1.39 19.07
C ILE A 102 14.55 1.13 20.57
N LEU A 103 15.00 2.06 21.42
CA LEU A 103 14.85 1.96 22.88
C LEU A 103 13.40 2.14 23.33
N GLN A 104 12.59 2.86 22.53
CA GLN A 104 11.22 3.24 22.88
C GLN A 104 10.17 2.59 21.96
N TYR A 105 10.56 2.22 20.75
CA TYR A 105 9.68 1.69 19.71
C TYR A 105 10.23 0.40 19.11
N SER A 106 9.38 -0.38 18.44
CA SER A 106 9.84 -1.53 17.68
C SER A 106 10.74 -1.11 16.50
N ALA A 107 11.68 -1.97 16.11
CA ALA A 107 12.58 -1.75 14.97
C ALA A 107 11.85 -1.31 13.69
N THR A 108 10.69 -1.92 13.42
CA THR A 108 9.83 -1.58 12.27
C THR A 108 9.27 -0.16 12.39
N LYS A 109 8.72 0.20 13.56
CA LYS A 109 8.13 1.54 13.79
C LYS A 109 9.19 2.63 13.74
N ALA A 110 10.34 2.39 14.37
CA ALA A 110 11.49 3.29 14.34
C ALA A 110 11.93 3.58 12.89
N LEU A 111 12.09 2.54 12.07
CA LEU A 111 12.49 2.73 10.67
C LEU A 111 11.41 3.42 9.85
N GLN A 112 10.12 3.11 10.06
CA GLN A 112 9.02 3.81 9.40
C GLN A 112 8.97 5.31 9.76
N MET A 113 9.31 5.67 11.00
CA MET A 113 9.40 7.08 11.41
C MET A 113 10.50 7.82 10.65
N ILE A 114 11.70 7.23 10.58
CA ILE A 114 12.82 7.82 9.82
C ILE A 114 12.49 7.87 8.33
N LEU A 115 11.99 6.77 7.77
CA LEU A 115 11.71 6.65 6.34
C LEU A 115 10.67 7.68 5.87
N ARG A 116 9.67 8.02 6.70
CA ARG A 116 8.73 9.10 6.39
C ARG A 116 9.43 10.45 6.18
N ARG A 117 10.41 10.78 7.01
CA ARG A 117 11.19 12.01 6.88
C ARG A 117 12.17 11.91 5.71
N ALA A 118 12.94 10.83 5.65
CA ALA A 118 13.95 10.60 4.63
C ALA A 118 13.37 10.67 3.21
N LEU A 119 12.20 10.08 2.96
CA LEU A 119 11.56 10.16 1.65
C LEU A 119 11.10 11.58 1.32
N ALA A 120 10.73 12.41 2.31
CA ALA A 120 10.30 13.78 2.05
C ALA A 120 11.50 14.64 1.63
N ASP A 121 12.63 14.47 2.32
CA ASP A 121 13.88 15.13 1.94
C ASP A 121 14.37 14.60 0.56
N PHE A 122 14.21 13.29 0.30
CA PHE A 122 14.58 12.68 -0.98
C PHE A 122 13.71 13.13 -2.16
N GLU A 123 12.44 13.47 -1.95
CA GLU A 123 11.60 14.08 -3.01
C GLU A 123 12.18 15.43 -3.48
N ASN A 124 12.70 16.23 -2.55
CA ASN A 124 13.38 17.49 -2.90
C ASN A 124 14.67 17.20 -3.68
N MET A 125 15.45 16.20 -3.25
CA MET A 125 16.67 15.79 -3.97
C MET A 125 16.38 15.23 -5.38
N LEU A 126 15.24 14.56 -5.57
CA LEU A 126 14.79 14.10 -6.88
C LEU A 126 14.39 15.27 -7.79
N ALA A 127 13.79 16.32 -7.24
CA ALA A 127 13.44 17.51 -7.98
C ALA A 127 14.69 18.27 -8.46
N ASP A 128 15.72 18.34 -7.63
CA ASP A 128 16.97 19.06 -7.94
C ASP A 128 18.00 18.19 -8.70
N GLY A 129 17.78 16.88 -8.79
CA GLY A 129 18.71 15.93 -9.42
C GLY A 129 19.92 15.54 -8.56
N SER A 130 20.07 16.12 -7.36
CA SER A 130 21.20 15.89 -6.44
C SER A 130 21.26 14.46 -5.91
N PHE A 131 20.14 13.73 -5.94
CA PHE A 131 20.03 12.33 -5.49
C PHE A 131 21.03 11.36 -6.15
N SER A 132 21.50 11.68 -7.36
CA SER A 132 22.47 10.86 -8.10
C SER A 132 23.87 10.83 -7.46
N THR A 133 24.24 11.88 -6.73
CA THR A 133 25.54 11.98 -6.02
C THR A 133 25.50 11.38 -4.62
N GLY A 134 24.30 11.09 -4.10
CA GLY A 134 24.09 10.57 -2.76
C GLY A 134 24.49 9.10 -2.61
N PRO A 135 24.67 8.63 -1.36
CA PRO A 135 24.87 7.22 -1.08
C PRO A 135 23.60 6.42 -1.45
N GLN A 136 23.80 5.24 -2.04
CA GLN A 136 22.70 4.38 -2.49
C GLN A 136 22.34 3.28 -1.48
N SER A 137 23.26 2.97 -0.56
CA SER A 137 23.08 1.92 0.44
C SER A 137 23.77 2.28 1.76
N TYR A 138 23.39 1.58 2.82
CA TYR A 138 23.97 1.70 4.15
C TYR A 138 24.29 0.30 4.70
N PRO A 139 25.21 0.20 5.69
CA PRO A 139 25.50 -1.07 6.34
C PRO A 139 24.26 -1.63 7.05
N ILE A 140 23.96 -2.91 6.83
CA ILE A 140 22.85 -3.64 7.45
C ILE A 140 23.44 -4.72 8.36
N SER A 141 22.87 -4.91 9.55
CA SER A 141 23.34 -5.95 10.48
C SER A 141 23.13 -7.34 9.88
N LYS A 142 24.20 -8.13 9.80
CA LYS A 142 24.17 -9.55 9.41
C LYS A 142 23.92 -10.49 10.58
N VAL A 143 23.94 -9.96 11.81
CA VAL A 143 23.96 -10.74 13.05
C VAL A 143 22.56 -11.19 13.49
N VAL A 144 21.51 -10.54 12.98
CA VAL A 144 20.13 -10.85 13.39
C VAL A 144 19.64 -12.10 12.66
N GLU A 145 19.32 -13.15 13.42
CA GLU A 145 18.84 -14.45 12.92
C GLU A 145 17.56 -14.33 12.06
N LYS A 146 16.76 -13.29 12.28
CA LYS A 146 15.53 -13.01 11.54
C LYS A 146 15.70 -11.76 10.68
N PRO A 147 15.66 -11.86 9.33
CA PRO A 147 15.75 -10.69 8.47
C PRO A 147 14.49 -9.84 8.63
N ILE A 148 14.62 -8.71 9.33
CA ILE A 148 13.53 -7.74 9.46
C ILE A 148 13.48 -6.93 8.16
N VAL A 149 12.33 -6.97 7.48
CA VAL A 149 12.05 -6.13 6.31
C VAL A 149 10.82 -5.30 6.62
N VAL A 150 10.99 -3.98 6.55
CA VAL A 150 9.91 -3.02 6.76
C VAL A 150 9.27 -2.74 5.42
N LEU A 151 7.96 -2.97 5.33
CA LEU A 151 7.14 -2.66 4.16
C LEU A 151 6.30 -1.41 4.44
N THR A 152 6.19 -0.53 3.46
CA THR A 152 5.34 0.66 3.52
C THR A 152 4.92 1.10 2.12
N SER A 153 4.10 2.14 2.02
CA SER A 153 3.76 2.75 0.74
C SER A 153 3.61 4.27 0.90
N ARG A 154 3.88 5.01 -0.17
CA ARG A 154 3.72 6.48 -0.21
C ARG A 154 3.28 6.95 -1.59
N MET A 155 2.49 8.02 -1.63
CA MET A 155 2.11 8.72 -2.86
C MET A 155 3.26 9.62 -3.32
N PHE A 156 3.72 9.42 -4.56
CA PHE A 156 4.75 10.23 -5.19
C PHE A 156 4.22 10.90 -6.47
N PRO A 157 4.66 12.12 -6.80
CA PRO A 157 4.41 12.71 -8.12
C PRO A 157 5.01 11.86 -9.24
N VAL A 158 4.27 11.66 -10.33
CA VAL A 158 4.70 10.81 -11.46
C VAL A 158 6.01 11.31 -12.07
N SER A 159 6.18 12.62 -12.22
CA SER A 159 7.40 13.23 -12.76
C SER A 159 8.66 12.86 -11.97
N LEU A 160 8.60 12.90 -10.64
CA LEU A 160 9.74 12.53 -9.78
C LEU A 160 10.02 11.02 -9.84
N LEU A 161 8.98 10.20 -10.00
CA LEU A 161 9.15 8.76 -10.18
C LEU A 161 9.82 8.41 -11.50
N GLU A 162 9.56 9.15 -12.57
CA GLU A 162 10.24 8.95 -13.86
C GLU A 162 11.72 9.25 -13.75
N VAL A 163 12.08 10.35 -13.09
CA VAL A 163 13.48 10.70 -12.78
C VAL A 163 14.14 9.58 -11.95
N ALA A 164 13.48 9.14 -10.87
CA ALA A 164 13.99 8.05 -10.05
C ALA A 164 14.14 6.74 -10.83
N ARG A 165 13.18 6.40 -11.70
CA ARG A 165 13.23 5.17 -12.52
C ARG A 165 14.35 5.23 -13.55
N ASN A 166 14.58 6.36 -14.20
CA ASN A 166 15.69 6.51 -15.15
C ASN A 166 17.05 6.24 -14.50
N HIS A 167 17.19 6.55 -13.21
CA HIS A 167 18.42 6.30 -12.46
C HIS A 167 18.50 4.88 -11.87
N PHE A 168 17.46 4.41 -11.16
CA PHE A 168 17.50 3.12 -10.45
C PHE A 168 17.14 1.91 -11.31
N ASP A 169 16.53 2.15 -12.46
CA ASP A 169 16.06 1.15 -13.43
C ASP A 169 16.26 1.66 -14.87
N PRO A 170 17.52 1.90 -15.30
CA PRO A 170 17.82 2.48 -16.61
C PRO A 170 17.36 1.59 -17.77
N LEU A 171 17.28 0.28 -17.56
CA LEU A 171 16.87 -0.70 -18.56
C LEU A 171 15.38 -1.07 -18.47
N ARG A 172 14.64 -0.57 -17.47
CA ARG A 172 13.23 -0.89 -17.22
C ARG A 172 12.96 -2.39 -17.05
N LEU A 173 13.92 -3.10 -16.46
CA LEU A 173 13.86 -4.54 -16.20
C LEU A 173 13.56 -4.85 -14.73
N GLU A 174 13.65 -3.84 -13.85
CA GLU A 174 13.38 -4.03 -12.43
C GLU A 174 11.88 -4.17 -12.16
N THR A 175 11.55 -5.07 -11.23
CA THR A 175 10.17 -5.16 -10.73
C THR A 175 9.84 -3.93 -9.88
N ALA A 176 8.55 -3.58 -9.79
CA ALA A 176 8.10 -2.49 -8.92
C ALA A 176 8.58 -2.66 -7.46
N ARG A 177 8.66 -3.91 -6.97
CA ARG A 177 9.18 -4.24 -5.64
C ARG A 177 10.67 -3.94 -5.50
N ALA A 178 11.48 -4.33 -6.50
CA ALA A 178 12.92 -4.08 -6.49
C ALA A 178 13.22 -2.58 -6.61
N PHE A 179 12.51 -1.86 -7.49
CA PHE A 179 12.57 -0.42 -7.58
C PHE A 179 12.23 0.26 -6.24
N GLY A 180 11.11 -0.12 -5.62
CA GLY A 180 10.70 0.42 -4.32
C GLY A 180 11.69 0.12 -3.18
N HIS A 181 12.41 -1.01 -3.27
CA HIS A 181 13.49 -1.32 -2.35
C HIS A 181 14.71 -0.41 -2.54
N LYS A 182 15.17 -0.23 -3.79
CA LYS A 182 16.29 0.68 -4.12
C LYS A 182 15.98 2.11 -3.71
N LEU A 183 14.78 2.59 -4.04
CA LEU A 183 14.33 3.94 -3.71
C LEU A 183 14.32 4.19 -2.19
N ALA A 184 13.71 3.29 -1.42
CA ALA A 184 13.66 3.43 0.04
C ALA A 184 15.05 3.33 0.69
N THR A 185 15.90 2.46 0.16
CA THR A 185 17.26 2.25 0.67
C THR A 185 18.14 3.46 0.38
N ALA A 186 18.08 4.04 -0.81
CA ALA A 186 18.81 5.25 -1.17
C ALA A 186 18.35 6.48 -0.36
N ALA A 187 17.04 6.62 -0.13
CA ALA A 187 16.52 7.70 0.72
C ALA A 187 17.04 7.60 2.16
N LEU A 188 17.02 6.39 2.75
CA LEU A 188 17.57 6.17 4.08
C LEU A 188 19.10 6.35 4.12
N ALA A 189 19.82 5.88 3.11
CA ALA A 189 21.26 6.07 3.01
C ALA A 189 21.62 7.58 3.00
N SER A 190 20.87 8.36 2.23
CA SER A 190 21.04 9.82 2.15
C SER A 190 20.77 10.49 3.51
N PHE A 191 19.70 10.08 4.19
CA PHE A 191 19.38 10.55 5.54
C PHE A 191 20.50 10.23 6.56
N PHE A 192 21.01 8.99 6.56
CA PHE A 192 22.07 8.59 7.49
C PHE A 192 23.41 9.28 7.18
N ALA A 193 23.74 9.51 5.91
CA ALA A 193 24.92 10.29 5.56
C ALA A 193 24.80 11.75 6.01
N GLU A 194 23.63 12.35 5.87
CA GLU A 194 23.39 13.70 6.38
C GLU A 194 23.49 13.77 7.91
N GLU A 195 22.94 12.77 8.61
CA GLU A 195 23.09 12.64 10.07
C GLU A 195 24.56 12.58 10.48
N LYS A 196 25.37 11.81 9.76
CA LYS A 196 26.81 11.71 10.01
C LYS A 196 27.51 13.06 9.85
N ILE A 197 27.22 13.79 8.78
CA ILE A 197 27.80 15.12 8.51
C ILE A 197 27.38 16.12 9.60
N ARG A 198 26.11 16.12 10.03
CA ARG A 198 25.61 17.03 11.07
C ARG A 198 26.23 16.78 12.44
N LYS A 199 26.65 15.54 12.75
CA LYS A 199 27.34 15.21 14.01
C LYS A 199 28.79 15.69 14.03
N GLU A 200 29.43 15.79 12.87
CA GLU A 200 30.84 16.22 12.73
C GLU A 200 31.00 17.75 12.72
N ARG A 201 29.90 18.50 12.63
CA ARG A 201 29.84 19.96 12.78
C ARG A 201 29.53 20.34 14.22
#